data_AF-A0A385SUR0-F1
#
_entry.id   AF-A0A385SUR0-F1
#
_cell.length_a   1.000
_cell.length_b   1.000
_cell.length_c   1.000
_cell.angle_alpha   90.00
_cell.angle_beta   90.00
_cell.angle_gamma   90.00
#
_symmetry.space_group_name_H-M   'P 1'
#
loop_
_entity.id
_entity.type
_entity.pdbx_description
1 polymer ?
#
loop_
_entity_poly.entity_id
_entity_poly.type
_entity_poly.pdbx_seq_one_letter_code
_entity_poly.pdbx_strand_id
1 'polypeptide(L)'
;MNPMEDIKHTRWTDETIAELILKVRNDLLKDFLDDRFLKVYVNEQFKIRELSHIAVEFIRKDLKELLQTPVDMNHYRSLITHIRETDTASLSEGNEQLFYADVEKVLKRHIYE
;
A
#
# COMPACT_ATOMS: atom_id res chain seq x y z
N MET A 1 -42.23 8.90 -21.65
CA MET A 1 -41.02 8.09 -21.39
C MET A 1 -39.81 9.00 -21.54
N ASN A 2 -39.18 9.35 -20.43
CA ASN A 2 -37.81 9.86 -20.42
C ASN A 2 -37.01 8.81 -19.67
N PRO A 3 -35.98 8.17 -20.26
CA PRO A 3 -34.99 7.49 -19.45
C PRO A 3 -34.14 8.60 -18.84
N MET A 4 -34.56 9.11 -17.68
CA MET A 4 -33.63 9.85 -16.83
C MET A 4 -32.55 8.84 -16.45
N GLU A 5 -31.40 9.01 -17.08
CA GLU A 5 -30.16 8.32 -16.77
C GLU A 5 -30.05 8.19 -15.25
N ASP A 6 -29.99 6.95 -14.76
CA ASP A 6 -29.56 6.63 -13.41
C ASP A 6 -28.19 7.28 -13.22
N ILE A 7 -28.17 8.49 -12.65
CA ILE A 7 -26.95 9.07 -12.11
C ILE A 7 -26.60 8.17 -10.94
N LYS A 8 -25.80 7.13 -11.21
CA LYS A 8 -25.14 6.35 -10.16
C LYS A 8 -24.31 7.34 -9.37
N HIS A 9 -24.85 7.83 -8.26
CA HIS A 9 -24.07 8.50 -7.22
C HIS A 9 -23.18 7.45 -6.60
N THR A 10 -22.07 7.14 -7.27
CA THR A 10 -21.06 6.24 -6.70
C THR A 10 -20.55 6.92 -5.44
N ARG A 11 -20.59 6.24 -4.30
CA ARG A 11 -19.97 6.73 -3.05
C ARG A 11 -18.46 6.97 -3.17
N TRP A 12 -17.87 6.50 -4.28
CA TRP A 12 -16.44 6.50 -4.57
C TRP A 12 -15.99 7.80 -5.23
N THR A 13 -15.85 8.86 -4.44
CA THR A 13 -15.09 10.06 -4.84
C THR A 13 -13.58 9.79 -4.78
N ASP A 14 -12.78 10.62 -5.45
CA ASP A 14 -11.31 10.52 -5.34
C ASP A 14 -10.84 10.57 -3.87
N GLU A 15 -11.47 11.40 -3.04
CA GLU A 15 -11.15 11.54 -1.62
C GLU A 15 -11.44 10.24 -0.86
N THR A 16 -12.63 9.66 -1.01
CA THR A 16 -13.01 8.42 -0.30
C THR A 16 -12.15 7.22 -0.70
N ILE A 17 -11.75 7.14 -1.98
CA ILE A 17 -10.85 6.10 -2.47
C ILE A 17 -9.43 6.33 -1.93
N ALA A 18 -8.95 7.58 -1.92
CA ALA A 18 -7.65 7.92 -1.37
C ALA A 18 -7.58 7.60 0.14
N GLU A 19 -8.63 7.90 0.91
CA GLU A 19 -8.71 7.55 2.33
C GLU A 19 -8.69 6.04 2.56
N LEU A 20 -9.41 5.28 1.74
CA LEU A 20 -9.40 3.81 1.80
C LEU A 20 -7.98 3.25 1.54
N ILE A 21 -7.35 3.68 0.45
CA ILE A 21 -5.99 3.25 0.09
C ILE A 21 -5.00 3.67 1.19
N LEU A 22 -5.10 4.90 1.68
CA LEU A 22 -4.24 5.42 2.74
C LEU A 22 -4.35 4.56 4.00
N LYS A 23 -5.57 4.20 4.39
CA LYS A 23 -5.81 3.33 5.54
C LYS A 23 -5.13 1.98 5.37
N VAL A 24 -5.37 1.30 4.24
CA VAL A 24 -4.82 -0.04 3.96
C VAL A 24 -3.29 0.00 3.91
N ARG A 25 -2.71 0.97 3.18
CA ARG A 25 -1.26 1.16 3.12
C ARG A 25 -0.68 1.40 4.50
N ASN A 26 -1.30 2.26 5.29
CA ASN A 26 -0.78 2.61 6.62
C ASN A 26 -0.93 1.47 7.62
N ASP A 27 -1.95 0.63 7.50
CA ASP A 27 -2.09 -0.58 8.32
C ASP A 27 -0.98 -1.59 7.96
N LEU A 28 -0.72 -1.83 6.67
CA LEU A 28 0.42 -2.65 6.23
C LEU A 28 1.77 -2.10 6.74
N LEU A 29 1.99 -0.79 6.62
CA LEU A 29 3.24 -0.17 7.06
C LEU A 29 3.45 -0.31 8.57
N LYS A 30 2.39 -0.27 9.38
CA LYS A 30 2.49 -0.50 10.83
C LYS A 30 2.95 -1.93 11.15
N ASP A 31 2.50 -2.93 10.40
CA ASP A 31 2.96 -4.31 10.57
C ASP A 31 4.47 -4.40 10.31
N PHE A 32 4.97 -3.70 9.29
CA PHE A 32 6.42 -3.61 9.00
C PHE A 32 7.23 -2.80 10.01
N LEU A 33 6.61 -2.05 10.92
CA LEU A 33 7.32 -1.44 12.05
C LEU A 33 7.62 -2.45 13.18
N ASP A 34 7.00 -3.63 13.17
CA ASP A 34 7.38 -4.75 14.04
C ASP A 34 8.59 -5.48 13.43
N ASP A 35 9.71 -5.45 14.14
CA ASP A 35 10.97 -6.07 13.72
C ASP A 35 10.84 -7.56 13.40
N ARG A 36 9.94 -8.28 14.08
CA ARG A 36 9.73 -9.71 13.83
C ARG A 36 9.10 -9.92 12.47
N PHE A 37 8.07 -9.15 12.15
CA PHE A 37 7.40 -9.21 10.86
C PHE A 37 8.34 -8.78 9.73
N LEU A 38 9.04 -7.65 9.91
CA LEU A 38 10.03 -7.16 8.97
C LEU A 38 11.10 -8.23 8.64
N LYS A 39 11.70 -8.85 9.66
CA LYS A 39 12.74 -9.86 9.48
C LYS A 39 12.22 -11.12 8.78
N VAL A 40 11.02 -11.57 9.12
CA VAL A 40 10.38 -12.72 8.45
C VAL A 40 10.15 -12.41 6.98
N TYR A 41 9.52 -11.28 6.67
CA TYR A 41 9.26 -10.88 5.28
C TYR A 41 10.54 -10.74 4.47
N VAL A 42 11.57 -10.11 5.05
CA VAL A 42 12.84 -9.91 4.35
C VAL A 42 13.56 -11.22 4.05
N ASN A 43 13.51 -12.18 4.97
CA ASN A 43 14.03 -13.52 4.73
C ASN A 43 13.25 -14.25 3.63
N GLU A 44 11.92 -14.20 3.68
CA GLU A 44 11.07 -14.88 2.71
C GLU A 44 11.23 -14.33 1.29
N GLN A 45 11.21 -13.00 1.14
CA GLN A 45 11.23 -12.34 -0.17
C GLN A 45 12.63 -12.12 -0.74
N PHE A 46 13.61 -11.77 0.10
CA PHE A 46 14.96 -11.39 -0.35
C PHE A 46 16.04 -12.42 -0.01
N LYS A 47 15.68 -13.51 0.71
CA LYS A 47 16.62 -14.55 1.18
C LYS A 47 17.72 -14.03 2.09
N ILE A 48 17.46 -12.91 2.77
CA ILE A 48 18.37 -12.30 3.74
C ILE A 48 18.00 -12.79 5.13
N ARG A 49 18.89 -13.59 5.71
CA ARG A 49 18.65 -14.24 7.01
C ARG A 49 18.69 -13.28 8.19
N GLU A 50 19.49 -12.23 8.08
CA GLU A 50 19.71 -11.27 9.17
C GLU A 50 19.88 -9.87 8.61
N LEU A 51 19.09 -8.93 9.15
CA LEU A 51 19.28 -7.50 8.95
C LEU A 51 20.13 -6.95 10.10
N SER A 52 21.12 -6.13 9.76
CA SER A 52 21.88 -5.40 10.78
C SER A 52 20.95 -4.46 11.55
N HIS A 53 21.27 -4.19 12.82
CA HIS A 53 20.51 -3.23 13.63
C HIS A 53 20.43 -1.85 12.96
N ILE A 54 21.51 -1.41 12.32
CA ILE A 54 21.57 -0.14 11.60
C ILE A 54 20.58 -0.13 10.43
N ALA A 55 20.56 -1.20 9.63
CA ALA A 55 19.62 -1.31 8.51
C ALA A 55 18.16 -1.29 8.98
N VAL A 56 17.85 -1.98 10.08
CA VAL A 56 16.49 -1.97 10.68
C VAL A 56 16.08 -0.55 11.08
N GLU A 57 16.96 0.22 11.72
CA GLU A 57 16.64 1.60 12.12
C GLU A 57 16.39 2.51 10.91
N PHE A 58 17.19 2.39 9.84
CA PHE A 58 16.98 3.17 8.62
C PHE A 58 15.70 2.78 7.88
N ILE A 59 15.43 1.48 7.74
CA ILE A 59 14.16 0.99 7.19
C ILE A 59 12.98 1.55 7.98
N ARG A 60 13.03 1.45 9.31
CA ARG A 60 11.95 1.95 10.18
C ARG A 60 11.75 3.45 10.04
N LYS A 61 12.83 4.22 9.91
CA LYS A 61 12.76 5.66 9.66
C LYS A 61 12.02 5.95 8.34
N ASP A 62 12.44 5.33 7.25
CA ASP A 62 11.83 5.55 5.93
C ASP A 62 10.37 5.06 5.87
N LEU A 63 10.02 3.96 6.54
CA LEU A 63 8.62 3.50 6.65
C LEU A 63 7.75 4.51 7.45
N LYS A 64 8.30 5.13 8.50
CA LYS A 64 7.62 6.20 9.24
C LYS A 64 7.44 7.46 8.41
N GLU A 65 8.40 7.80 7.56
CA GLU A 65 8.25 8.90 6.61
C GLU A 65 7.14 8.57 5.59
N LEU A 66 7.13 7.36 5.04
CA LEU A 66 6.11 6.88 4.10
C LEU A 66 4.68 6.88 4.71
N LEU A 67 4.54 6.60 6.00
CA LEU A 67 3.26 6.72 6.71
C LEU A 67 2.67 8.14 6.65
N GLN A 68 3.51 9.16 6.54
CA GLN A 68 3.12 10.57 6.52
C GLN A 68 2.90 11.10 5.11
N THR A 69 3.30 10.37 4.08
CA THR A 69 3.12 10.85 2.70
C THR A 69 1.68 10.67 2.25
N PRO A 70 1.15 11.55 1.38
CA PRO A 70 -0.13 11.30 0.72
C PRO A 70 -0.07 10.01 -0.13
N VAL A 71 -1.23 9.52 -0.54
CA VAL A 71 -1.34 8.40 -1.49
C VAL A 71 -0.96 8.89 -2.89
N ASP A 72 -0.13 8.12 -3.59
CA ASP A 72 0.13 8.35 -5.00
C ASP A 72 -1.01 7.74 -5.84
N MET A 73 -1.96 8.59 -6.25
CA MET A 73 -3.11 8.18 -7.04
C MET A 73 -2.72 7.59 -8.41
N ASN A 74 -1.52 7.87 -8.94
CA ASN A 74 -1.06 7.26 -10.17
C ASN A 74 -0.57 5.84 -9.96
N HIS A 75 0.16 5.57 -8.86
CA HIS A 75 0.57 4.21 -8.49
C HIS A 75 -0.63 3.28 -8.30
N TYR A 76 -1.69 3.77 -7.65
CA TYR A 76 -2.91 3.00 -7.39
C TYR A 76 -3.98 3.10 -8.49
N ARG A 77 -3.65 3.62 -9.67
CA ARG A 77 -4.65 3.90 -10.73
C ARG A 77 -5.49 2.68 -11.11
N SER A 78 -4.88 1.50 -11.22
CA SER A 78 -5.60 0.25 -11.55
C SER A 78 -6.63 -0.11 -10.48
N LEU A 79 -6.24 -0.02 -9.20
CA LEU A 79 -7.13 -0.27 -8.07
C LEU A 79 -8.27 0.77 -8.02
N ILE A 80 -7.97 2.04 -8.25
CA ILE A 80 -8.97 3.12 -8.29
C ILE A 80 -10.01 2.84 -9.39
N THR A 81 -9.56 2.48 -10.59
CA THR A 81 -10.45 2.10 -11.70
C THR A 81 -11.31 0.90 -11.33
N HIS A 82 -10.72 -0.14 -10.73
CA HIS A 82 -11.44 -1.34 -10.32
C HIS A 82 -12.53 -1.06 -9.28
N ILE A 83 -12.24 -0.25 -8.26
CA ILE A 83 -13.20 0.16 -7.22
C ILE A 83 -14.39 0.89 -7.85
N ARG A 84 -14.11 1.79 -8.81
CA ARG A 84 -15.15 2.55 -9.51
C ARG A 84 -16.03 1.68 -10.41
N GLU A 85 -15.44 0.72 -11.10
CA GLU A 85 -16.13 -0.16 -12.04
C GLU A 85 -16.99 -1.21 -11.32
N THR A 86 -16.50 -1.73 -10.19
CA THR A 86 -17.16 -2.82 -9.45
C THR A 86 -18.05 -2.34 -8.31
N ASP A 87 -17.92 -1.09 -7.88
CA ASP A 87 -18.51 -0.54 -6.64
C ASP A 87 -18.10 -1.31 -5.36
N THR A 88 -17.07 -2.15 -5.46
CA THR A 88 -16.55 -2.95 -4.37
C THR A 88 -15.27 -2.34 -3.81
N ALA A 89 -15.22 -2.20 -2.49
CA ALA A 89 -14.02 -1.84 -1.75
C ALA A 89 -13.03 -3.01 -1.61
N SER A 90 -13.27 -4.11 -2.35
CA SER A 90 -12.51 -5.33 -2.19
C SER A 90 -11.10 -5.10 -2.74
N LEU A 91 -10.13 -5.24 -1.85
CA LEU A 91 -8.74 -5.49 -2.22
C LEU A 91 -8.70 -6.90 -2.84
N SER A 92 -9.17 -7.03 -4.08
CA SER A 92 -9.23 -8.30 -4.79
C SER A 92 -7.83 -8.89 -4.97
N GLU A 93 -7.77 -10.21 -5.17
CA GLU A 93 -6.53 -10.98 -5.39
C GLU A 93 -5.68 -10.31 -6.47
N GLY A 94 -4.49 -9.84 -6.08
CA GLY A 94 -3.51 -9.16 -6.96
C GLY A 94 -3.30 -7.68 -6.65
N ASN A 95 -4.31 -6.96 -6.15
CA ASN A 95 -4.15 -5.53 -5.80
C ASN A 95 -3.30 -5.31 -4.55
N GLU A 96 -3.21 -6.32 -3.68
CA GLU A 96 -2.34 -6.32 -2.50
C GLU A 96 -0.87 -6.06 -2.86
N GLN A 97 -0.42 -6.55 -4.03
CA GLN A 97 0.96 -6.36 -4.49
C GLN A 97 1.34 -4.89 -4.67
N LEU A 98 0.37 -4.02 -4.99
CA LEU A 98 0.61 -2.58 -5.11
C LEU A 98 1.05 -1.97 -3.78
N PHE A 99 0.47 -2.45 -2.67
CA PHE A 99 0.81 -1.99 -1.32
C PHE A 99 2.18 -2.53 -0.89
N TYR A 100 2.46 -3.81 -1.18
CA TYR A 100 3.78 -4.39 -0.91
C TYR A 100 4.88 -3.76 -1.75
N ALA A 101 4.59 -3.29 -2.97
CA ALA A 101 5.57 -2.60 -3.82
C ALA A 101 6.14 -1.32 -3.17
N ASP A 102 5.30 -0.56 -2.45
CA ASP A 102 5.74 0.62 -1.70
C ASP A 102 6.73 0.24 -0.60
N VAL A 103 6.44 -0.83 0.14
CA VAL A 103 7.31 -1.37 1.19
C VAL A 103 8.61 -1.89 0.58
N GLU A 104 8.53 -2.71 -0.46
CA GLU A 104 9.71 -3.28 -1.11
C GLU A 104 10.66 -2.22 -1.64
N LYS A 105 10.14 -1.08 -2.12
CA LYS A 105 10.98 0.04 -2.56
C LYS A 105 11.83 0.58 -1.41
N VAL A 106 11.25 0.71 -0.21
CA VAL A 106 11.99 1.10 1.00
C VAL A 106 13.01 0.03 1.37
N LEU A 107 12.60 -1.24 1.38
CA LEU A 107 13.48 -2.35 1.76
C LEU A 107 14.68 -2.49 0.82
N LYS A 108 14.44 -2.48 -0.51
CA LYS A 108 15.49 -2.62 -1.53
C LYS A 108 16.55 -1.52 -1.41
N ARG A 109 16.15 -0.29 -1.08
CA ARG A 109 17.08 0.83 -0.84
C ARG A 109 18.08 0.51 0.27
N HIS A 110 17.63 -0.05 1.39
CA HIS A 110 18.51 -0.32 2.55
C HIS A 110 19.18 -1.69 2.51
N ILE A 111 18.77 -2.55 1.59
CA ILE A 111 19.31 -3.90 1.40
C ILE A 111 20.42 -3.91 0.33
N TYR A 112 20.25 -3.16 -0.77
CA TYR A 112 21.12 -3.25 -1.94
C TYR A 112 21.92 -1.99 -2.26
N GLU A 113 21.55 -0.84 -1.70
CA GLU A 113 22.34 0.42 -1.80
C GLU A 113 23.24 0.60 -0.58
#